data_AF-A0A521TAT7-F1
#
_entry.id   AF-A0A521TAT7-F1
#
_cell.length_a   1.000
_cell.length_b   1.000
_cell.length_c   1.000
_cell.angle_alpha   90.00
_cell.angle_beta   90.00
_cell.angle_gamma   90.00
#
_symmetry.space_group_name_H-M   'P 1'
#
loop_
_entity.id
_entity.type
_entity.pdbx_description
1 polymer ?
#
loop_
_entity_poly.entity_id
_entity_poly.type
_entity_poly.pdbx_seq_one_letter_code
_entity_poly.pdbx_strand_id
1 'polypeptide(L)'
;MLIIGSAIDIWKREIHDYYWIVFGSVGFLLIFINSDILPYLLNIGIALIIAPFVIFIWRIGLFGGADAFALIALAVIAPMATLSENPVTPFTSLSNAAILFIVPFCINLLRNVISIVKHENIFEGFEESKFKKIGAMLIGYKAKNPKFCFSIEKIEKGRKKINLTVHHAENEIGRA
;
A
#
# COMPACT_ATOMS: atom_id res chain seq x y z
N MET A 1 15.94 2.99 -2.31
CA MET A 1 14.66 3.33 -2.96
C MET A 1 13.46 3.11 -2.02
N LEU A 2 13.10 1.86 -1.69
CA LEU A 2 11.84 1.55 -0.97
C LEU A 2 11.68 2.23 0.40
N ILE A 3 12.74 2.24 1.23
CA ILE A 3 12.73 2.94 2.54
C ILE A 3 12.46 4.44 2.37
N ILE A 4 13.14 5.06 1.41
CA ILE A 4 12.98 6.50 1.11
C ILE A 4 11.58 6.77 0.61
N GLY A 5 11.07 5.93 -0.31
CA GLY A 5 9.69 6.00 -0.79
C GLY A 5 8.70 5.94 0.37
N SER A 6 8.79 4.92 1.22
CA SER A 6 7.91 4.77 2.39
C SER A 6 7.98 5.97 3.35
N ALA A 7 9.17 6.51 3.62
CA ALA A 7 9.31 7.69 4.47
C ALA A 7 8.65 8.95 3.86
N ILE A 8 8.80 9.15 2.55
CA ILE A 8 8.17 10.26 1.82
C ILE A 8 6.65 10.07 1.79
N ASP A 9 6.16 8.86 1.54
CA ASP A 9 4.73 8.54 1.55
C ASP A 9 4.10 8.86 2.91
N ILE A 10 4.75 8.47 4.01
CA ILE A 10 4.27 8.79 5.36
C ILE A 10 4.22 10.30 5.61
N TRP A 11 5.17 11.06 5.06
CA TRP A 11 5.32 12.48 5.36
C TRP A 11 4.49 13.40 4.45
N LYS A 12 4.53 13.16 3.13
CA LYS A 12 3.91 14.00 2.11
C LYS A 12 2.68 13.38 1.45
N ARG A 13 2.39 12.08 1.68
CA ARG A 13 1.29 11.29 1.09
C ARG A 13 1.28 11.14 -0.43
N GLU A 14 2.10 11.89 -1.13
CA GLU A 14 2.32 11.77 -2.56
C GLU A 14 3.81 11.66 -2.85
N ILE A 15 4.20 10.57 -3.51
CA ILE A 15 5.51 10.42 -4.12
C ILE A 15 5.35 10.76 -5.59
N HIS A 16 6.13 11.72 -6.08
CA HIS A 16 6.16 12.03 -7.50
C HIS A 16 6.79 10.91 -8.32
N ASP A 17 6.27 10.69 -9.52
CA ASP A 17 6.72 9.62 -10.42
C ASP A 17 8.21 9.72 -10.78
N TYR A 18 8.79 10.93 -10.75
CA TYR A 18 10.22 11.12 -11.03
C TYR A 18 11.13 10.33 -10.09
N TYR A 19 10.71 10.03 -8.86
CA TYR A 19 11.51 9.23 -7.92
C TYR A 19 11.77 7.84 -8.51
N TRP A 20 10.73 7.21 -9.05
CA TRP A 20 10.83 5.88 -9.63
C TRP A 20 11.62 5.89 -10.93
N ILE A 21 11.49 6.96 -11.74
CA ILE A 21 12.28 7.14 -12.97
C ILE A 21 13.77 7.28 -12.65
N VAL A 22 14.14 8.08 -11.64
CA VAL A 22 15.54 8.25 -11.22
C VAL A 22 16.13 6.91 -10.77
N PHE A 23 15.44 6.18 -9.91
CA PHE A 23 15.93 4.88 -9.44
C PHE A 23 15.95 3.83 -10.55
N GLY A 24 14.95 3.79 -11.44
CA GLY A 24 14.95 2.91 -12.61
C GLY A 24 16.10 3.22 -13.58
N SER A 25 16.43 4.51 -13.76
CA SER A 25 17.57 4.94 -14.58
C SER A 25 18.90 4.49 -13.98
N VAL A 26 19.04 4.59 -12.65
CA VAL A 26 20.20 4.03 -11.94
C VAL A 26 20.30 2.52 -12.15
N GLY A 27 19.19 1.78 -12.05
CA GLY A 27 19.14 0.35 -12.33
C GLY A 27 19.58 0.00 -13.76
N PHE A 28 19.17 0.80 -14.73
CA PHE A 28 19.61 0.65 -16.12
C PHE A 28 21.12 0.89 -16.28
N LEU A 29 21.67 1.93 -15.64
CA LEU A 29 23.10 2.21 -15.70
C LEU A 29 23.96 1.10 -15.06
N LEU A 30 23.43 0.42 -14.03
CA LEU A 30 24.11 -0.73 -13.42
C LEU A 30 24.36 -1.88 -14.40
N ILE A 31 23.58 -1.99 -15.48
CA ILE A 31 23.80 -3.01 -16.53
C ILE A 31 25.22 -2.92 -17.09
N PHE A 32 25.73 -1.69 -17.33
CA PHE A 32 27.03 -1.47 -17.94
C PHE A 32 28.21 -1.68 -16.97
N ILE A 33 27.94 -1.78 -15.68
CA ILE A 33 28.94 -2.04 -14.65
C ILE A 33 29.11 -3.55 -14.43
N ASN A 34 28.11 -4.36 -14.80
CA ASN A 34 28.17 -5.82 -14.64
C ASN A 34 29.08 -6.45 -15.71
N SER A 35 29.95 -7.36 -15.28
CA SER A 35 30.85 -8.11 -16.16
C SER A 35 30.10 -8.99 -17.17
N ASP A 36 28.98 -9.58 -16.72
CA ASP A 36 28.13 -10.48 -17.51
C ASP A 36 26.79 -9.81 -17.86
N ILE A 37 26.82 -8.98 -18.90
CA ILE A 37 25.67 -8.16 -19.33
C ILE A 37 24.47 -9.03 -19.73
N LEU A 38 24.70 -10.11 -20.49
CA LEU A 38 23.61 -10.89 -21.10
C LEU A 38 22.76 -11.63 -20.05
N PRO A 39 23.33 -12.36 -19.07
CA PRO A 39 22.56 -12.93 -17.96
C PRO A 39 21.83 -11.87 -17.13
N TYR A 40 22.48 -10.74 -16.87
CA TYR A 40 21.88 -9.65 -16.09
C TYR A 40 20.66 -9.05 -16.81
N LEU A 41 20.78 -8.80 -18.11
CA LEU A 41 19.67 -8.31 -18.94
C LEU A 41 18.52 -9.31 -19.01
N LEU A 42 18.82 -10.61 -19.10
CA LEU A 42 17.82 -11.67 -19.07
C LEU A 42 17.06 -11.67 -17.73
N ASN A 43 17.76 -11.53 -16.60
CA ASN A 43 17.14 -11.43 -15.29
C ASN A 43 16.22 -10.20 -15.16
N ILE A 44 16.66 -9.05 -15.68
CA ILE A 44 15.80 -7.85 -15.77
C ILE A 44 14.55 -8.14 -16.61
N GLY A 45 14.72 -8.76 -17.78
CA GLY A 45 13.61 -9.11 -18.67
C GLY A 45 12.58 -10.03 -18.00
N ILE A 46 13.03 -11.06 -17.29
CA ILE A 46 12.16 -11.95 -16.51
C ILE A 46 11.47 -11.17 -15.39
N ALA A 47 12.21 -10.37 -14.63
CA ALA A 47 11.64 -9.61 -13.52
C ALA A 47 10.59 -8.59 -13.99
N LEU A 48 10.80 -7.98 -15.16
CA LEU A 48 9.89 -6.99 -15.77
C LEU A 48 8.55 -7.58 -16.25
N ILE A 49 8.38 -8.91 -16.27
CA ILE A 49 7.06 -9.55 -16.48
C ILE A 49 6.05 -9.05 -15.44
N ILE A 50 6.50 -8.58 -14.27
CA ILE A 50 5.63 -7.96 -13.27
C ILE A 50 4.96 -6.66 -13.75
N ALA A 51 5.59 -5.90 -14.65
CA ALA A 51 5.14 -4.58 -15.08
C ALA A 51 3.71 -4.58 -15.65
N PRO A 52 3.35 -5.39 -16.67
CA PRO A 52 1.98 -5.45 -17.16
C PRO A 52 0.98 -5.87 -16.07
N PHE A 53 1.38 -6.77 -15.18
CA PHE A 53 0.53 -7.23 -14.08
C PHE A 53 0.22 -6.11 -13.08
N VAL A 54 1.24 -5.37 -12.63
CA VAL A 54 1.03 -4.29 -11.65
C VAL A 54 0.31 -3.08 -12.24
N ILE A 55 0.53 -2.79 -13.53
CA ILE A 55 -0.21 -1.75 -14.24
C ILE A 55 -1.69 -2.12 -14.35
N PHE A 56 -2.00 -3.39 -14.66
CA PHE A 56 -3.37 -3.88 -14.70
C PHE A 56 -4.04 -3.75 -13.33
N ILE A 57 -3.35 -4.17 -12.26
CA ILE A 57 -3.90 -4.10 -10.89
C ILE A 57 -4.11 -2.65 -10.44
N TRP A 58 -3.18 -1.76 -10.76
CA TRP A 58 -3.35 -0.33 -10.52
C TRP A 58 -4.58 0.22 -11.25
N ARG A 59 -4.81 -0.17 -12.51
CA ARG A 59 -5.94 0.29 -13.31
C ARG A 59 -7.31 -0.13 -12.78
N ILE A 60 -7.39 -1.27 -12.10
CA ILE A 60 -8.62 -1.71 -11.41
C ILE A 60 -8.74 -1.15 -9.98
N GLY A 61 -7.74 -0.40 -9.51
CA GLY A 61 -7.78 0.37 -8.27
C GLY A 61 -7.49 -0.42 -7.00
N LEU A 62 -6.86 -1.61 -7.08
CA LEU A 62 -6.57 -2.44 -5.91
C LEU A 62 -5.34 -1.97 -5.09
N PHE A 63 -4.38 -1.28 -5.71
CA PHE A 63 -3.28 -0.59 -5.02
C PHE A 63 -2.87 0.67 -5.79
N GLY A 64 -2.11 1.57 -5.15
CA GLY A 64 -1.78 2.89 -5.70
C GLY A 64 -0.69 2.88 -6.76
N GLY A 65 -0.65 3.92 -7.61
CA GLY A 65 0.38 4.04 -8.66
C GLY A 65 1.82 4.00 -8.13
N ALA A 66 2.06 4.53 -6.93
CA ALA A 66 3.36 4.48 -6.27
C ALA A 66 3.86 3.04 -6.03
N ASP A 67 2.98 2.13 -5.61
CA ASP A 67 3.33 0.71 -5.40
C ASP A 67 3.65 0.02 -6.75
N ALA A 68 2.89 0.36 -7.81
CA ALA A 68 3.13 -0.15 -9.16
C ALA A 68 4.52 0.23 -9.66
N PHE A 69 4.84 1.52 -9.59
CA PHE A 69 6.12 2.05 -10.07
C PHE A 69 7.29 1.62 -9.18
N ALA A 70 7.08 1.43 -7.88
CA ALA A 70 8.08 0.87 -6.98
C ALA A 70 8.48 -0.56 -7.41
N LEU A 71 7.51 -1.42 -7.74
CA LEU A 71 7.77 -2.79 -8.17
C LEU A 71 8.46 -2.86 -9.53
N ILE A 72 8.09 -1.96 -10.46
CA ILE A 72 8.76 -1.86 -11.76
C ILE A 72 10.20 -1.39 -11.59
N ALA A 73 10.44 -0.34 -10.80
CA ALA A 73 11.79 0.15 -10.53
C ALA A 73 12.63 -0.92 -9.80
N LEU A 74 12.02 -1.69 -8.90
CA LEU A 74 12.68 -2.81 -8.22
C LEU A 74 13.09 -3.91 -9.20
N ALA A 75 12.25 -4.22 -10.20
CA ALA A 75 12.57 -5.19 -11.24
C ALA A 75 13.82 -4.82 -12.05
N VAL A 76 14.07 -3.51 -12.24
CA VAL A 76 15.23 -3.03 -12.99
C VAL A 76 16.50 -2.98 -12.13
N ILE A 77 16.36 -2.53 -10.87
CA ILE A 77 17.52 -2.34 -9.97
C ILE A 77 18.00 -3.65 -9.37
N ALA A 78 17.06 -4.53 -9.01
CA ALA A 78 17.33 -5.72 -8.23
C ALA A 78 16.42 -6.88 -8.68
N PRO A 79 16.53 -7.34 -9.95
CA PRO A 79 15.64 -8.34 -10.54
C PRO A 79 15.61 -9.68 -9.78
N MET A 80 16.75 -10.08 -9.23
CA MET A 80 16.96 -11.36 -8.53
C MET A 80 17.92 -11.16 -7.36
N ALA A 81 17.56 -10.30 -6.41
CA ALA A 81 18.40 -10.08 -5.24
C ALA A 81 18.44 -11.35 -4.36
N THR A 82 19.63 -11.85 -4.06
CA THR A 82 19.80 -13.02 -3.18
C THR A 82 20.15 -12.55 -1.78
N LEU A 83 19.18 -12.60 -0.86
CA LEU A 83 19.44 -12.43 0.58
C LEU A 83 19.66 -13.78 1.28
N SER A 84 19.27 -14.88 0.63
CA SER A 84 19.46 -16.27 1.04
C SER A 84 19.67 -17.14 -0.20
N GLU A 85 19.62 -18.47 -0.06
CA GLU A 85 19.70 -19.43 -1.17
C GLU A 85 18.60 -19.22 -2.24
N ASN A 86 17.50 -18.53 -1.89
CA ASN A 86 16.40 -18.25 -2.81
C ASN A 86 16.45 -16.79 -3.33
N PRO A 87 16.32 -16.57 -4.65
CA PRO A 87 16.27 -15.23 -5.21
C PRO A 87 14.96 -14.53 -4.82
N VAL A 88 15.09 -13.30 -4.36
CA VAL A 88 13.97 -12.39 -4.09
C VAL A 88 13.69 -11.62 -5.37
N THR A 89 12.50 -11.84 -5.93
CA THR A 89 12.02 -11.14 -7.12
C THR A 89 10.99 -10.07 -6.73
N PRO A 90 10.65 -9.15 -7.65
CA PRO A 90 9.51 -8.26 -7.47
C PRO A 90 8.20 -9.00 -7.15
N PHE A 91 7.99 -10.20 -7.73
CA PHE A 91 6.81 -11.02 -7.42
C PHE A 91 6.83 -11.53 -5.98
N THR A 92 8.00 -11.98 -5.49
CA THR A 92 8.18 -12.37 -4.09
C THR A 92 7.91 -11.19 -3.15
N SER A 93 8.33 -9.98 -3.54
CA SER A 93 8.08 -8.77 -2.77
C SER A 93 6.59 -8.44 -2.72
N LEU A 94 5.90 -8.53 -3.86
CA LEU A 94 4.46 -8.31 -3.96
C LEU A 94 3.65 -9.34 -3.16
N SER A 95 3.99 -10.63 -3.24
CA SER A 95 3.27 -11.68 -2.50
C SER A 95 3.46 -11.54 -0.99
N ASN A 96 4.68 -11.25 -0.54
CA ASN A 96 4.95 -10.99 0.87
C ASN A 96 4.23 -9.73 1.36
N ALA A 97 4.19 -8.66 0.55
CA ALA A 97 3.43 -7.46 0.88
C ALA A 97 1.92 -7.75 0.99
N ALA A 98 1.37 -8.57 0.10
CA ALA A 98 -0.04 -8.99 0.17
C ALA A 98 -0.36 -9.77 1.45
N ILE A 99 0.56 -10.60 1.94
CA ILE A 99 0.43 -11.28 3.24
C ILE A 99 0.47 -10.25 4.38
N LEU A 100 1.41 -9.30 4.33
CA LEU A 100 1.56 -8.25 5.34
C LEU A 100 0.40 -7.24 5.36
N PHE A 101 -0.48 -7.23 4.36
CA PHE A 101 -1.69 -6.39 4.34
C PHE A 101 -2.63 -6.67 5.53
N ILE A 102 -2.50 -7.80 6.22
CA ILE A 102 -3.26 -8.08 7.46
C ILE A 102 -2.85 -7.16 8.63
N VAL A 103 -1.62 -6.63 8.61
CA VAL A 103 -1.04 -5.88 9.74
C VAL A 103 -1.85 -4.61 10.08
N PRO A 104 -2.24 -3.75 9.12
CA PRO A 104 -3.15 -2.64 9.39
C PRO A 104 -4.46 -3.02 10.10
N PHE A 105 -5.09 -4.14 9.73
CA PHE A 105 -6.31 -4.62 10.39
C PHE A 105 -6.05 -5.04 11.84
N CYS A 106 -4.94 -5.75 12.10
CA CYS A 106 -4.53 -6.09 13.45
C CYS A 106 -4.26 -4.84 14.29
N ILE A 107 -3.60 -3.83 13.74
CA ILE A 107 -3.34 -2.54 14.42
C ILE A 107 -4.65 -1.83 14.74
N ASN A 108 -5.59 -1.75 13.79
CA ASN A 108 -6.90 -1.14 14.01
C ASN A 108 -7.69 -1.87 15.10
N LEU A 109 -7.71 -3.21 15.04
CA LEU A 109 -8.38 -4.02 16.05
C LEU A 109 -7.81 -3.75 17.45
N LEU A 110 -6.49 -3.78 17.59
CA LEU A 110 -5.81 -3.48 18.86
C LEU A 110 -6.16 -2.07 19.37
N ARG A 111 -6.13 -1.06 18.50
CA ARG A 111 -6.49 0.33 18.87
C ARG A 111 -7.92 0.41 19.40
N ASN A 112 -8.87 -0.21 18.69
CA ASN A 112 -10.27 -0.19 19.11
C ASN A 112 -10.51 -0.96 20.41
N VAL A 113 -9.85 -2.11 20.59
CA VAL A 113 -9.90 -2.87 21.86
C VAL A 113 -9.37 -2.03 23.02
N ILE A 114 -8.23 -1.36 22.85
CA ILE A 114 -7.66 -0.45 23.86
C ILE A 114 -8.65 0.68 24.20
N SER A 115 -9.29 1.29 23.20
CA SER A 115 -10.31 2.33 23.43
C SER A 115 -11.52 1.81 24.20
N ILE A 116 -12.02 0.61 23.89
CA ILE A 116 -13.12 -0.02 24.64
C ILE A 116 -12.72 -0.28 26.10
N VAL A 117 -11.51 -0.79 26.34
CA VAL A 117 -10.98 -1.04 27.70
C VAL A 117 -10.83 0.27 28.49
N LYS A 118 -10.53 1.37 27.81
CA LYS A 118 -10.50 2.73 28.40
C LYS A 118 -11.89 3.35 28.61
N HIS A 119 -12.96 2.57 28.40
CA HIS A 119 -14.36 3.02 28.45
C HIS A 119 -14.69 4.15 27.47
N GLU A 120 -13.94 4.27 26.36
CA GLU A 120 -14.27 5.21 25.29
C GLU A 120 -15.43 4.65 24.46
N ASN A 121 -16.47 5.47 24.26
CA ASN A 121 -17.62 5.09 23.46
C ASN A 121 -17.30 5.25 21.96
N ILE A 122 -16.71 4.21 21.36
CA ILE A 122 -16.25 4.25 19.95
C ILE A 122 -17.40 4.21 18.93
N PHE A 123 -18.57 3.70 19.32
CA PHE A 123 -19.76 3.59 18.47
C PHE A 123 -20.89 4.56 18.86
N GLU A 124 -20.55 5.65 19.56
CA GLU A 124 -21.53 6.66 19.95
C GLU A 124 -22.23 7.27 18.72
N GLY A 125 -23.56 7.22 18.72
CA GLY A 125 -24.39 7.70 17.60
C GLY A 125 -24.59 6.71 16.44
N PHE A 126 -24.01 5.51 16.49
CA PHE A 126 -24.17 4.48 15.45
C PHE A 126 -25.22 3.41 15.83
N GLU A 127 -26.36 3.44 15.15
CA GLU A 127 -27.45 2.44 15.24
C GLU A 127 -27.28 1.32 14.19
N GLU A 128 -26.12 0.63 14.22
CA GLU A 128 -25.80 -0.45 13.27
C GLU A 128 -25.71 -1.83 13.93
N SER A 129 -25.84 -2.90 13.14
CA SER A 129 -25.77 -4.28 13.61
C SER A 129 -24.39 -4.63 14.21
N LYS A 130 -24.36 -5.63 15.11
CA LYS A 130 -23.10 -6.10 15.74
C LYS A 130 -22.04 -6.47 14.70
N PHE A 131 -22.44 -7.11 13.60
CA PHE A 131 -21.53 -7.49 12.51
C PHE A 131 -20.91 -6.28 11.79
N LYS A 132 -21.69 -5.24 11.50
CA LYS A 132 -21.16 -4.00 10.91
C LYS A 132 -20.20 -3.27 11.84
N LYS A 133 -20.48 -3.28 13.14
CA LYS A 133 -19.58 -2.71 14.16
C LYS A 133 -18.25 -3.47 14.21
N ILE A 134 -18.28 -4.81 14.19
CA ILE A 134 -17.05 -5.63 14.12
C ILE A 134 -16.26 -5.31 12.84
N GLY A 135 -16.93 -5.24 11.69
CA GLY A 135 -16.28 -4.85 10.43
C GLY A 135 -15.62 -3.47 10.51
N ALA A 136 -16.29 -2.49 11.12
CA ALA A 136 -15.72 -1.17 11.34
C ALA A 136 -14.49 -1.18 12.25
N MET A 137 -14.43 -2.05 13.27
CA MET A 137 -13.24 -2.17 14.13
C MET A 137 -12.00 -2.68 13.39
N LEU A 138 -12.19 -3.48 12.34
CA LEU A 138 -11.10 -3.99 11.53
C LEU A 138 -10.61 -2.93 10.53
N ILE A 139 -11.56 -2.22 9.90
CA ILE A 139 -11.28 -1.31 8.79
C ILE A 139 -10.83 0.08 9.27
N GLY A 140 -11.31 0.54 10.42
CA GLY A 140 -10.98 1.88 10.93
C GLY A 140 -10.93 1.95 12.45
N TYR A 141 -10.68 3.16 12.96
CA TYR A 141 -10.63 3.46 14.39
C TYR A 141 -11.13 4.88 14.64
N LYS A 142 -11.54 5.19 15.87
CA LYS A 142 -11.96 6.54 16.25
C LYS A 142 -10.73 7.46 16.31
N ALA A 143 -10.59 8.36 15.34
CA ALA A 143 -9.51 9.34 15.28
C ALA A 143 -9.96 10.71 15.83
N LYS A 144 -9.16 11.32 16.71
CA LYS A 144 -9.42 12.68 17.22
C LYS A 144 -9.00 13.78 16.21
N ASN A 145 -8.03 13.50 15.35
CA ASN A 145 -7.54 14.44 14.35
C ASN A 145 -7.14 13.69 13.06
N PRO A 146 -8.12 13.32 12.22
CA PRO A 146 -7.87 12.56 11.00
C PRO A 146 -7.27 13.47 9.93
N LYS A 147 -5.93 13.57 9.85
CA LYS A 147 -5.28 14.34 8.78
C LYS A 147 -5.42 13.68 7.40
N PHE A 148 -5.26 12.36 7.33
CA PHE A 148 -5.13 11.60 6.08
C PHE A 148 -5.90 10.27 6.12
N CYS A 149 -6.93 10.17 6.97
CA CYS A 149 -7.74 8.97 7.08
C CYS A 149 -9.07 9.17 6.35
N PHE A 150 -9.50 8.17 5.58
CA PHE A 150 -10.82 8.18 4.98
C PHE A 150 -11.90 8.03 6.06
N SER A 151 -12.97 8.80 5.93
CA SER A 151 -14.09 8.73 6.87
C SER A 151 -14.97 7.53 6.52
N ILE A 152 -15.00 6.55 7.42
CA ILE A 152 -16.00 5.48 7.41
C ILE A 152 -17.36 5.93 7.97
N GLU A 153 -17.43 7.13 8.55
CA GLU A 153 -18.68 7.75 9.01
C GLU A 153 -19.34 8.52 7.86
N LYS A 154 -20.61 8.23 7.60
CA LYS A 154 -21.47 8.99 6.68
C LYS A 154 -22.75 9.41 7.40
N ILE A 155 -23.12 10.68 7.29
CA ILE A 155 -24.37 11.20 7.84
C ILE A 155 -25.48 11.01 6.80
N GLU A 156 -26.43 10.13 7.07
CA GLU A 156 -27.63 9.97 6.23
C GLU A 156 -28.87 10.33 7.04
N LYS A 157 -29.64 11.31 6.56
CA LYS A 157 -30.88 11.77 7.19
C LYS A 157 -30.72 12.11 8.69
N GLY A 158 -29.60 12.75 9.05
CA GLY A 158 -29.31 13.16 10.42
C GLY A 158 -28.83 12.04 11.36
N ARG A 159 -28.64 10.80 10.87
CA ARG A 159 -28.07 9.68 11.64
C ARG A 159 -26.70 9.30 11.11
N LYS A 160 -25.80 8.91 12.02
CA LYS A 160 -24.47 8.40 11.66
C LYS A 160 -24.59 6.94 11.20
N LYS A 161 -24.09 6.65 10.01
CA LYS A 161 -24.00 5.31 9.45
C LYS A 161 -22.57 4.94 9.12
N ILE A 162 -22.29 3.64 9.20
CA ILE A 162 -20.99 3.08 8.82
C ILE A 162 -21.03 2.76 7.34
N ASN A 163 -20.17 3.41 6.57
CA ASN A 163 -19.97 3.14 5.16
C ASN A 163 -18.69 2.31 4.97
N LEU A 164 -18.82 1.08 4.48
CA LEU A 164 -17.71 0.15 4.20
C LEU A 164 -17.50 -0.05 2.69
N THR A 165 -17.97 0.89 1.86
CA THR A 165 -17.82 0.77 0.41
C THR A 165 -16.35 0.92 0.03
N VAL A 166 -15.85 0.04 -0.84
CA VAL A 166 -14.50 0.13 -1.36
C VAL A 166 -14.44 1.26 -2.38
N HIS A 167 -13.57 2.23 -2.14
CA HIS A 167 -13.32 3.35 -3.03
C HIS A 167 -11.99 3.14 -3.76
N HIS A 168 -11.88 3.70 -4.97
CA HIS A 168 -10.63 3.66 -5.73
C HIS A 168 -9.55 4.44 -4.97
N ALA A 169 -8.35 3.86 -4.86
CA ALA A 169 -7.27 4.41 -4.03
C ALA A 169 -6.90 5.88 -4.33
N GLU A 170 -7.10 6.35 -5.56
CA GLU A 170 -6.69 7.68 -6.03
C GLU A 170 -7.84 8.71 -6.03
N ASN A 171 -9.10 8.27 -5.99
CA ASN A 171 -10.26 9.16 -6.14
C ASN A 171 -10.55 10.01 -4.88
N GLU A 172 -9.92 9.71 -3.75
CA GLU A 172 -10.17 10.40 -2.47
C GLU A 172 -8.99 11.22 -1.95
N ILE A 173 -7.79 11.11 -2.53
CA ILE A 173 -6.63 11.93 -2.12
C ILE A 173 -6.84 13.41 -2.52
N GLY A 174 -7.63 13.68 -3.55
CA GLY A 174 -7.93 15.05 -4.03
C GLY A 174 -9.09 15.77 -3.32
N ARG A 175 -9.59 15.27 -2.17
CA ARG A 175 -10.70 15.90 -1.42
C ARG A 175 -10.42 16.13 0.07
N ALA A 176 -9.16 16.01 0.49
CA ALA A 176 -8.71 16.38 1.85
C ALA A 176 -8.30 17.85 1.92
#